data_AF-A0A419EUC9-F1
#
_entry.id   AF-A0A419EUC9-F1
#
_cell.length_a   1.000
_cell.length_b   1.000
_cell.length_c   1.000
_cell.angle_alpha   90.00
_cell.angle_beta   90.00
_cell.angle_gamma   90.00
#
_symmetry.space_group_name_H-M   'P 1'
#
loop_
_entity.id
_entity.type
_entity.pdbx_description
1 polymer ?
#
loop_
_entity_poly.entity_id
_entity_poly.type
_entity_poly.pdbx_seq_one_letter_code
_entity_poly.pdbx_strand_id
1 'polypeptide(L)'
;DGKYDGYPELGAAYLETTNPALRRDLGMPPNKTGIAVYYLDPNGSAIGYLKTKDVLLSVDGYQIESDATVTLNGNSVLFAELLERKQCGDSVLFKVWRDNAEIAVKVPLKGGEDPFAYRNIYDKLPEYFIFAGLVFSPLNRECLRSTARQADNIADEGSFSQKERIEQLDEYKKDLSESLKGNFRTPFWQTINNTIVELKLSPSLFYDLLVAFKQDVLKKRYKDFLEILDYCKYSANPVGRLILELHNIRDEESKKLSDSICTALQLANFYQDLSLDFLKGRIYIPVDEMESFGITENDFEKKKINSNFSLLIKQQVQRAKVLFQNGYSLIDRLPFKLAIEIKWTILGGEEILNKIEKNDYNVLTLRPVLTKKDFAGLFIKSFKKLNGR
;
A
#
# COMPACT_ATOMS: atom_id res chain seq x y z
N ASP A 1 0.90 27.73 -27.20
CA ASP A 1 -0.39 28.47 -27.26
C ASP A 1 -0.42 29.72 -26.35
N GLY A 2 0.72 30.11 -25.75
CA GLY A 2 0.75 31.22 -24.78
C GLY A 2 0.30 30.82 -23.37
N LYS A 3 0.03 29.54 -23.14
CA LYS A 3 -0.37 28.97 -21.85
C LYS A 3 0.83 28.30 -21.18
N TYR A 4 0.94 28.47 -19.86
CA TYR A 4 1.90 27.74 -19.04
C TYR A 4 1.23 26.45 -18.53
N ASP A 5 1.72 25.30 -18.97
CA ASP A 5 1.16 23.99 -18.62
C ASP A 5 1.90 23.32 -17.45
N GLY A 6 2.81 24.06 -16.80
CA GLY A 6 3.62 23.58 -15.69
C GLY A 6 5.02 23.11 -16.11
N TYR A 7 5.79 22.64 -15.13
CA TYR A 7 7.10 22.03 -15.38
C TYR A 7 6.95 20.58 -15.86
N PRO A 8 7.59 20.18 -16.96
CA PRO A 8 7.64 18.79 -17.36
C PRO A 8 8.53 17.97 -16.42
N GLU A 9 8.18 16.70 -16.24
CA GLU A 9 8.99 15.76 -15.46
C GLU A 9 9.51 14.62 -16.32
N LEU A 10 10.76 14.21 -16.07
CA LEU A 10 11.31 13.02 -16.71
C LEU A 10 10.65 11.74 -16.19
N GLY A 11 10.29 11.71 -14.90
CA GLY A 11 9.73 10.52 -14.24
C GLY A 11 10.74 9.37 -14.18
N ALA A 12 11.99 9.68 -13.84
CA ALA A 12 13.06 8.70 -13.65
C ALA A 12 13.84 9.03 -12.37
N ALA A 13 14.13 8.03 -11.55
CA ALA A 13 15.05 8.17 -10.43
C ALA A 13 16.41 7.56 -10.79
N TYR A 14 17.47 8.15 -10.26
CA TYR A 14 18.84 7.85 -10.65
C TYR A 14 19.75 7.67 -9.44
N LEU A 15 20.82 6.91 -9.65
CA LEU A 15 21.95 6.76 -8.76
C LEU A 15 23.13 7.55 -9.32
N GLU A 16 23.82 8.27 -8.44
CA GLU A 16 25.13 8.84 -8.74
C GLU A 16 26.13 7.73 -9.06
N THR A 17 26.99 7.96 -10.06
CA THR A 17 27.99 6.96 -10.48
C THR A 17 29.36 7.21 -9.85
N THR A 18 29.40 7.82 -8.66
CA THR A 18 30.62 8.05 -7.86
C THR A 18 31.20 6.75 -7.28
N ASN A 19 30.38 5.71 -7.09
CA ASN A 19 30.80 4.42 -6.56
C ASN A 19 31.47 3.52 -7.64
N PRO A 20 32.75 3.12 -7.48
CA PRO A 20 33.46 2.28 -8.46
C PRO A 20 32.86 0.89 -8.67
N ALA A 21 32.17 0.31 -7.68
CA ALA A 21 31.49 -0.98 -7.84
C ALA A 21 30.27 -0.87 -8.75
N LEU A 22 29.47 0.19 -8.58
CA LEU A 22 28.32 0.47 -9.45
C LEU A 22 28.78 0.71 -10.90
N ARG A 23 29.85 1.49 -11.10
CA ARG A 23 30.41 1.72 -12.45
C ARG A 23 30.82 0.44 -13.16
N ARG A 24 31.40 -0.52 -12.42
CA ARG A 24 31.77 -1.85 -12.95
C ARG A 24 30.54 -2.67 -13.33
N ASP A 25 29.49 -2.68 -12.51
CA ASP A 25 28.22 -3.38 -12.83
C ASP A 25 27.56 -2.82 -14.10
N LEU A 26 27.66 -1.50 -14.31
CA LEU A 26 27.09 -0.81 -15.48
C LEU A 26 27.96 -0.93 -16.76
N GLY A 27 29.14 -1.55 -16.68
CA GLY A 27 30.10 -1.60 -17.78
C GLY A 27 30.56 -0.21 -18.23
N MET A 28 30.52 0.79 -17.34
CA MET A 28 30.73 2.19 -17.70
C MET A 28 32.24 2.46 -17.94
N PRO A 29 32.61 3.08 -19.08
CA PRO A 29 34.01 3.44 -19.35
C PRO A 29 34.57 4.38 -18.27
N PRO A 30 35.84 4.24 -17.89
CA PRO A 30 36.44 5.02 -16.80
C PRO A 30 36.50 6.52 -17.09
N ASN A 31 36.52 6.91 -18.37
CA ASN A 31 36.57 8.30 -18.83
C ASN A 31 35.20 8.95 -19.01
N LYS A 32 34.09 8.25 -18.72
CA LYS A 32 32.74 8.79 -18.86
C LYS A 32 32.17 9.20 -17.52
N THR A 33 31.28 10.17 -17.55
CA THR A 33 30.49 10.64 -16.39
C THR A 33 29.01 10.50 -16.70
N GLY A 34 28.18 10.51 -15.67
CA GLY A 34 26.74 10.39 -15.83
C GLY A 34 26.06 9.76 -14.62
N ILE A 35 24.76 9.55 -14.75
CA ILE A 35 23.91 9.00 -13.68
C ILE A 35 23.17 7.77 -14.16
N ALA A 36 23.01 6.78 -13.30
CA ALA A 36 22.39 5.51 -13.67
C ALA A 36 20.90 5.50 -13.29
N VAL A 37 20.02 5.29 -14.26
CA VAL A 37 18.58 5.15 -14.01
C VAL A 37 18.33 3.87 -13.24
N TYR A 38 17.74 3.94 -12.05
CA TYR A 38 17.37 2.75 -11.27
C TYR A 38 15.85 2.54 -11.20
N TYR A 39 15.07 3.57 -11.48
CA TYR A 39 13.61 3.50 -11.48
C TYR A 39 13.02 4.40 -12.56
N LEU A 40 11.93 3.94 -13.16
CA LEU A 40 11.12 4.69 -14.13
C LEU A 40 9.69 4.69 -13.62
N ASP A 41 9.11 5.88 -13.52
CA ASP A 41 7.70 6.05 -13.20
C ASP A 41 6.86 5.50 -14.39
N PRO A 42 5.91 4.57 -14.16
CA PRO A 42 5.01 4.06 -15.19
C PRO A 42 4.24 5.13 -15.96
N ASN A 43 4.08 6.33 -15.39
CA ASN A 43 3.37 7.46 -16.01
C ASN A 43 4.31 8.61 -16.38
N GLY A 44 5.61 8.48 -16.10
CA GLY A 44 6.64 9.47 -16.39
C GLY A 44 7.00 9.59 -17.87
N SER A 45 7.59 10.71 -18.28
CA SER A 45 8.00 10.95 -19.68
C SER A 45 9.01 9.92 -20.21
N ALA A 46 9.88 9.40 -19.33
CA ALA A 46 10.94 8.46 -19.67
C ALA A 46 10.45 7.04 -19.97
N ILE A 47 9.23 6.68 -19.55
CA ILE A 47 8.73 5.32 -19.73
C ILE A 47 8.59 4.97 -21.22
N GLY A 48 9.12 3.80 -21.60
CA GLY A 48 9.17 3.36 -23.01
C GLY A 48 10.33 3.93 -23.84
N TYR A 49 11.08 4.90 -23.31
CA TYR A 49 12.26 5.48 -23.98
C TYR A 49 13.57 5.11 -23.29
N LEU A 50 13.61 5.29 -21.96
CA LEU A 50 14.72 4.88 -21.10
C LEU A 50 14.46 3.49 -20.50
N LYS A 51 15.51 2.87 -19.99
CA LYS A 51 15.50 1.58 -19.28
C LYS A 51 16.25 1.71 -17.96
N THR A 52 15.92 0.87 -16.99
CA THR A 52 16.76 0.70 -15.80
C THR A 52 18.16 0.25 -16.21
N LYS A 53 19.19 0.73 -15.51
CA LYS A 53 20.62 0.63 -15.81
C LYS A 53 21.13 1.45 -16.99
N ASP A 54 20.28 2.23 -17.65
CA ASP A 54 20.78 3.25 -18.57
C ASP A 54 21.62 4.27 -17.81
N VAL A 55 22.80 4.62 -18.34
CA VAL A 55 23.58 5.75 -17.79
C VAL A 55 23.36 6.97 -18.67
N LEU A 56 22.75 8.01 -18.11
CA LEU A 56 22.55 9.29 -18.78
C LEU A 56 23.87 10.05 -18.75
N LEU A 57 24.53 10.15 -19.91
CA LEU A 57 25.84 10.76 -20.09
C LEU A 57 25.74 12.27 -20.38
N SER A 58 24.70 12.68 -21.09
CA SER A 58 24.45 14.08 -21.40
C SER A 58 22.96 14.34 -21.64
N VAL A 59 22.54 15.57 -21.45
CA VAL A 59 21.18 16.06 -21.73
C VAL A 59 21.26 17.32 -22.60
N ASP A 60 20.60 17.32 -23.76
CA ASP A 60 20.62 18.42 -24.75
C ASP A 60 22.03 18.96 -25.07
N GLY A 61 23.04 18.08 -25.07
CA GLY A 61 24.44 18.41 -25.33
C GLY A 61 25.26 18.83 -24.10
N TYR A 62 24.64 19.02 -22.94
CA TYR A 62 25.32 19.26 -21.68
C TYR A 62 25.75 17.94 -21.04
N GLN A 63 27.05 17.77 -20.81
CA GLN A 63 27.59 16.60 -20.12
C GLN A 63 27.08 16.54 -18.69
N ILE A 64 26.57 15.36 -18.29
CA ILE A 64 26.13 15.07 -16.93
C ILE A 64 27.31 14.50 -16.15
N GLU A 65 27.62 15.11 -15.02
CA GLU A 65 28.65 14.66 -14.09
C GLU A 65 28.16 13.49 -13.22
N SER A 66 29.09 12.81 -12.55
CA SER A 66 28.74 11.59 -11.77
C SER A 66 27.88 11.88 -10.53
N ASP A 67 27.79 13.15 -10.13
CA ASP A 67 26.99 13.70 -9.03
C ASP A 67 25.66 14.33 -9.50
N ALA A 68 25.24 14.02 -10.73
CA ALA A 68 24.03 14.55 -11.37
C ALA A 68 24.06 16.04 -11.74
N THR A 69 25.23 16.68 -11.71
CA THR A 69 25.34 18.09 -12.11
C THR A 69 25.69 18.28 -13.58
N VAL A 70 25.44 19.49 -14.09
CA VAL A 70 25.84 20.00 -15.41
C VAL A 70 26.41 21.40 -15.23
N THR A 71 27.35 21.78 -16.10
CA THR A 71 27.85 23.17 -16.13
C THR A 71 26.94 24.03 -17.00
N LEU A 72 26.20 24.94 -16.40
CA LEU A 72 25.30 25.88 -17.08
C LEU A 72 25.72 27.31 -16.76
N ASN A 73 26.12 28.08 -17.79
CA ASN A 73 26.59 29.47 -17.65
C ASN A 73 27.73 29.65 -16.62
N GLY A 74 28.63 28.66 -16.53
CA GLY A 74 29.76 28.66 -15.58
C GLY A 74 29.40 28.20 -14.16
N ASN A 75 28.13 27.89 -13.88
CA ASN A 75 27.68 27.36 -12.59
C ASN A 75 27.42 25.86 -12.68
N SER A 76 27.75 25.12 -11.63
CA SER A 76 27.33 23.73 -11.47
C SER A 76 25.91 23.69 -10.91
N VAL A 77 24.98 23.09 -11.65
CA VAL A 77 23.58 22.93 -11.27
C VAL A 77 23.14 21.49 -11.52
N LEU A 78 22.08 21.01 -10.87
CA LEU A 78 21.52 19.70 -11.17
C LEU A 78 21.04 19.66 -12.63
N PHE A 79 21.27 18.56 -13.35
CA PHE A 79 20.84 18.42 -14.74
C PHE A 79 19.31 18.59 -14.90
N ALA A 80 18.55 18.33 -13.83
CA ALA A 80 17.11 18.53 -13.76
C ALA A 80 16.69 19.98 -14.09
N GLU A 81 17.52 20.97 -13.77
CA GLU A 81 17.32 22.39 -14.14
C GLU A 81 17.13 22.57 -15.66
N LEU A 82 17.81 21.77 -16.49
CA LEU A 82 17.67 21.82 -17.94
C LEU A 82 16.32 21.27 -18.42
N LEU A 83 15.71 20.36 -17.65
CA LEU A 83 14.36 19.84 -17.91
C LEU A 83 13.30 20.85 -17.47
N GLU A 84 13.49 21.47 -16.30
CA GLU A 84 12.58 22.48 -15.73
C GLU A 84 12.49 23.75 -16.60
N ARG A 85 13.47 23.99 -17.46
CA ARG A 85 13.45 25.08 -18.45
C ARG A 85 12.62 24.79 -19.71
N LYS A 86 12.08 23.58 -19.87
CA LYS A 86 11.27 23.15 -21.02
C LYS A 86 9.78 23.28 -20.74
N GLN A 87 8.96 23.29 -21.78
CA GLN A 87 7.50 23.22 -21.68
C GLN A 87 6.99 21.78 -21.89
N CYS A 88 5.85 21.44 -21.31
CA CYS A 88 5.12 20.22 -21.67
C CYS A 88 4.87 20.16 -23.20
N GLY A 89 5.18 19.01 -23.81
CA GLY A 89 5.15 18.83 -25.26
C GLY A 89 6.50 18.99 -25.95
N ASP A 90 7.50 19.60 -25.28
CA ASP A 90 8.87 19.61 -25.77
C ASP A 90 9.50 18.21 -25.72
N SER A 91 10.70 18.06 -26.25
CA SER A 91 11.49 16.84 -26.07
C SER A 91 12.89 17.18 -25.59
N VAL A 92 13.47 16.25 -24.84
CA VAL A 92 14.85 16.29 -24.41
C VAL A 92 15.65 15.18 -25.07
N LEU A 93 16.88 15.45 -25.47
CA LEU A 93 17.78 14.48 -26.07
C LEU A 93 18.83 14.04 -25.05
N PHE A 94 18.77 12.77 -24.65
CA PHE A 94 19.81 12.16 -23.84
C PHE A 94 20.83 11.43 -24.71
N LYS A 95 22.11 11.54 -24.36
CA LYS A 95 23.10 10.52 -24.73
C LYS A 95 23.13 9.50 -23.59
N VAL A 96 22.93 8.24 -23.93
CA VAL A 96 22.78 7.15 -22.97
C VAL A 96 23.81 6.07 -23.24
N TRP A 97 24.46 5.58 -22.18
CA TRP A 97 25.21 4.33 -22.22
C TRP A 97 24.27 3.18 -21.90
N ARG A 98 24.10 2.26 -22.84
CA ARG A 98 23.25 1.07 -22.72
C ARG A 98 23.93 -0.08 -23.44
N ASP A 99 23.99 -1.25 -22.83
CA ASP A 99 24.52 -2.48 -23.45
C ASP A 99 25.92 -2.29 -24.09
N ASN A 100 26.80 -1.58 -23.38
CA ASN A 100 28.16 -1.22 -23.83
C ASN A 100 28.25 -0.33 -25.09
N ALA A 101 27.18 0.40 -25.43
CA ALA A 101 27.16 1.34 -26.54
C ALA A 101 26.57 2.68 -26.12
N GLU A 102 26.99 3.74 -26.82
CA GLU A 102 26.32 5.05 -26.72
C GLU A 102 25.18 5.13 -27.71
N ILE A 103 24.01 5.50 -27.23
CA ILE A 103 22.81 5.73 -28.03
C ILE A 103 22.23 7.11 -27.74
N ALA A 104 21.58 7.70 -28.74
CA ALA A 104 20.81 8.92 -28.56
C ALA A 104 19.35 8.56 -28.32
N VAL A 105 18.77 9.05 -27.21
CA VAL A 105 17.38 8.80 -26.84
C VAL A 105 16.65 10.12 -26.72
N LYS A 106 15.70 10.36 -27.62
CA LYS A 106 14.82 11.53 -27.57
C LYS A 106 13.58 11.18 -26.75
N VAL A 107 13.38 11.89 -25.64
CA VAL A 107 12.27 11.67 -24.72
C VAL A 107 11.28 12.84 -24.85
N PRO A 108 10.04 12.61 -25.29
CA PRO A 108 9.01 13.64 -25.28
C PRO A 108 8.55 13.90 -23.84
N LEU A 109 8.62 15.16 -23.43
CA LEU A 109 8.27 15.61 -22.10
C LEU A 109 6.77 15.86 -22.00
N LYS A 110 6.14 15.24 -21.02
CA LYS A 110 4.72 15.41 -20.73
C LYS A 110 4.57 16.20 -19.44
N GLY A 111 3.52 17.01 -19.37
CA GLY A 111 3.01 17.49 -18.09
C GLY A 111 2.39 16.30 -17.38
N GLY A 112 2.86 16.00 -16.18
CA GLY A 112 2.32 14.88 -15.42
C GLY A 112 0.84 15.14 -15.11
N GLU A 113 -0.07 14.33 -15.69
CA GLU A 113 -1.24 13.93 -14.91
C GLU A 113 -0.68 13.05 -13.81
N ASP A 114 -0.45 13.65 -12.66
CA ASP A 114 0.12 12.96 -11.51
C ASP A 114 -0.88 11.88 -11.06
N PRO A 115 -0.63 10.59 -11.32
CA PRO A 115 -1.55 9.54 -10.91
C PRO A 115 -1.39 9.23 -9.42
N PHE A 116 -0.39 9.83 -8.76
CA PHE A 116 -0.10 9.58 -7.37
C PHE A 116 0.38 10.85 -6.68
N ALA A 117 -0.36 11.33 -5.70
CA ALA A 117 -0.14 12.60 -4.98
C ALA A 117 1.21 12.78 -4.23
N TYR A 118 2.35 12.30 -4.72
CA TYR A 118 3.67 12.24 -4.09
C TYR A 118 4.46 13.56 -4.11
N ARG A 119 3.92 14.67 -4.64
CA ARG A 119 4.61 15.97 -4.60
C ARG A 119 4.54 16.63 -3.23
N ASN A 120 5.53 17.46 -2.92
CA ASN A 120 5.42 18.44 -1.85
C ASN A 120 4.39 19.49 -2.30
N ILE A 121 3.25 19.52 -1.63
CA ILE A 121 2.21 20.50 -1.91
C ILE A 121 2.49 21.72 -1.03
N TYR A 122 3.16 22.73 -1.59
CA TYR A 122 3.35 24.01 -0.92
C TYR A 122 2.13 24.91 -1.18
N ASP A 123 1.65 25.60 -0.14
CA ASP A 123 0.63 26.65 -0.20
C ASP A 123 -0.75 26.27 -0.77
N LYS A 124 -1.10 24.97 -0.83
CA LYS A 124 -2.50 24.51 -0.98
C LYS A 124 -2.99 23.87 0.32
N LEU A 125 -4.25 24.14 0.67
CA LEU A 125 -4.95 23.40 1.70
C LEU A 125 -5.04 21.92 1.28
N PRO A 126 -4.77 20.96 2.18
CA PRO A 126 -4.84 19.53 1.84
C PRO A 126 -6.24 19.17 1.36
N GLU A 127 -6.31 18.54 0.18
CA GLU A 127 -7.53 17.93 -0.30
C GLU A 127 -7.77 16.66 0.51
N TYR A 128 -8.93 16.52 1.12
CA TYR A 128 -9.35 15.29 1.77
C TYR A 128 -10.77 14.98 1.36
N PHE A 129 -11.06 13.70 1.20
CA PHE A 129 -12.41 13.22 1.06
C PHE A 129 -12.74 12.34 2.26
N ILE A 130 -13.85 12.63 2.91
CA ILE A 130 -14.32 11.86 4.06
C ILE A 130 -15.24 10.77 3.53
N PHE A 131 -14.82 9.53 3.71
CA PHE A 131 -15.64 8.34 3.49
C PHE A 131 -15.43 7.45 4.70
N ALA A 132 -16.47 6.80 5.22
CA ALA A 132 -16.29 5.92 6.38
C ALA A 132 -15.76 6.57 7.66
N GLY A 133 -15.96 7.88 7.85
CA GLY A 133 -15.38 8.60 8.99
C GLY A 133 -13.84 8.57 8.96
N LEU A 134 -13.26 8.11 7.86
CA LEU A 134 -11.85 8.09 7.56
C LEU A 134 -11.57 9.30 6.68
N VAL A 135 -10.55 10.06 7.06
CA VAL A 135 -10.02 11.13 6.25
C VAL A 135 -9.15 10.49 5.17
N PHE A 136 -9.70 10.33 3.97
CA PHE A 136 -8.92 9.93 2.81
C PHE A 136 -8.29 11.17 2.20
N SER A 137 -7.05 11.43 2.57
CA SER A 137 -6.20 12.36 1.83
C SER A 137 -5.62 11.61 0.61
N PRO A 138 -5.49 12.24 -0.56
CA PRO A 138 -4.57 11.78 -1.60
C PRO A 138 -3.21 11.49 -0.95
N LEU A 139 -2.65 10.32 -1.29
CA LEU A 139 -1.40 9.82 -0.72
C LEU A 139 -0.26 10.78 -1.07
N ASN A 140 0.09 11.66 -0.13
CA ASN A 140 1.19 12.59 -0.29
C ASN A 140 2.39 12.28 0.60
N ARG A 141 3.52 12.88 0.25
CA ARG A 141 4.82 12.60 0.87
C ARG A 141 4.85 12.95 2.37
N GLU A 142 4.01 13.89 2.81
CA GLU A 142 3.86 14.26 4.21
C GLU A 142 3.00 13.24 4.99
N CYS A 143 1.89 12.77 4.41
CA CYS A 143 1.10 11.67 4.97
C CYS A 143 1.91 10.36 5.08
N LEU A 144 2.78 10.07 4.11
CA LEU A 144 3.72 8.94 4.16
C LEU A 144 4.72 9.04 5.32
N ARG A 145 5.05 10.27 5.75
CA ARG A 145 5.93 10.51 6.90
C ARG A 145 5.20 10.39 8.24
N SER A 146 3.88 10.57 8.31
CA SER A 146 3.17 10.70 9.59
C SER A 146 2.08 9.64 9.80
N THR A 147 2.35 8.59 10.58
CA THR A 147 1.37 7.83 11.42
C THR A 147 1.24 6.33 11.18
N ALA A 148 0.36 5.84 10.31
CA ALA A 148 0.00 4.42 10.34
C ALA A 148 0.85 3.49 9.43
N ARG A 149 1.49 4.03 8.39
CA ARG A 149 2.21 3.22 7.39
C ARG A 149 3.68 2.94 7.72
N GLN A 150 4.26 3.60 8.73
CA GLN A 150 5.68 3.36 9.07
C GLN A 150 5.89 1.92 9.57
N ALA A 151 5.09 1.45 10.53
CA ALA A 151 5.24 0.11 11.08
C ALA A 151 4.87 -0.99 10.07
N ASP A 152 3.82 -0.78 9.28
CA ASP A 152 3.42 -1.68 8.18
C ASP A 152 4.48 -1.75 7.06
N ASN A 153 5.03 -0.60 6.63
CA ASN A 153 6.13 -0.58 5.67
C ASN A 153 7.41 -1.23 6.24
N ILE A 154 7.70 -1.05 7.53
CA ILE A 154 8.79 -1.76 8.21
C ILE A 154 8.54 -3.27 8.16
N ALA A 155 7.30 -3.75 8.23
CA ALA A 155 6.99 -5.18 8.16
C ALA A 155 6.98 -5.75 6.73
N ASP A 156 6.50 -5.00 5.74
CA ASP A 156 6.15 -5.52 4.40
C ASP A 156 6.94 -4.92 3.21
N GLU A 157 7.62 -3.79 3.36
CA GLU A 157 8.31 -3.08 2.25
C GLU A 157 9.83 -2.95 2.46
N GLY A 158 10.62 -2.79 1.40
CA GLY A 158 12.08 -2.54 1.46
C GLY A 158 12.99 -3.78 1.53
N SER A 159 14.30 -3.56 1.60
CA SER A 159 15.35 -4.59 1.59
C SER A 159 15.83 -5.04 2.98
N PHE A 160 15.12 -4.64 4.04
CA PHE A 160 15.48 -5.00 5.42
C PHE A 160 15.30 -6.50 5.67
N SER A 161 16.28 -7.08 6.35
CA SER A 161 16.22 -8.44 6.89
C SER A 161 15.14 -8.54 7.98
N GLN A 162 14.64 -9.76 8.24
CA GLN A 162 13.64 -9.99 9.30
C GLN A 162 14.09 -9.42 10.65
N LYS A 163 15.38 -9.56 10.99
CA LYS A 163 15.94 -9.02 12.24
C LYS A 163 15.83 -7.50 12.31
N GLU A 164 16.23 -6.79 11.26
CA GLU A 164 16.15 -5.32 11.21
C GLU A 164 14.70 -4.84 11.29
N ARG A 165 13.75 -5.55 10.67
CA ARG A 165 12.32 -5.23 10.75
C ARG A 165 11.81 -5.36 12.19
N ILE A 166 12.16 -6.44 12.88
CA ILE A 166 11.79 -6.65 14.29
C ILE A 166 12.42 -5.58 15.19
N GLU A 167 13.70 -5.25 15.00
CA GLU A 167 14.38 -4.21 15.77
C GLU A 167 13.71 -2.83 15.60
N GLN A 168 13.35 -2.46 14.36
CA GLN A 168 12.62 -1.22 14.08
C GLN A 168 11.21 -1.22 14.70
N LEU A 169 10.49 -2.36 14.68
CA LEU A 169 9.18 -2.48 15.35
C LEU A 169 9.30 -2.40 16.88
N ASP A 170 10.40 -2.90 17.46
CA ASP A 170 10.69 -2.76 18.88
C ASP A 170 11.00 -1.31 19.27
N GLU A 171 11.78 -0.61 18.44
CA GLU A 171 12.04 0.83 18.60
C GLU A 171 10.74 1.64 18.50
N TYR A 172 9.89 1.34 17.51
CA TYR A 172 8.59 1.98 17.35
C TYR A 172 7.69 1.76 18.57
N LYS A 173 7.65 0.52 19.11
CA LYS A 173 6.91 0.19 20.34
C LYS A 173 7.45 0.96 21.55
N LYS A 174 8.77 1.09 21.66
CA LYS A 174 9.41 1.86 22.73
C LYS A 174 9.03 3.33 22.63
N ASP A 175 9.13 3.92 21.45
CA ASP A 175 8.79 5.32 21.23
C ASP A 175 7.30 5.60 21.49
N LEU A 176 6.39 4.71 21.07
CA LEU A 176 4.98 4.78 21.46
C LEU A 176 4.83 4.80 23.00
N SER A 177 5.53 3.90 23.69
CA SER A 177 5.46 3.80 25.15
C SER A 177 6.00 5.05 25.87
N GLU A 178 7.06 5.65 25.35
CA GLU A 178 7.59 6.91 25.88
C GLU A 178 6.65 8.09 25.58
N SER A 179 6.06 8.13 24.38
CA SER A 179 5.11 9.17 24.01
C SER A 179 3.90 9.19 24.94
N LEU A 180 3.40 8.02 25.35
CA LEU A 180 2.27 7.90 26.29
C LEU A 180 2.60 8.42 27.70
N LYS A 181 3.88 8.53 28.06
CA LYS A 181 4.34 9.13 29.32
C LYS A 181 4.62 10.63 29.20
N GLY A 182 4.43 11.22 28.02
CA GLY A 182 4.76 12.62 27.74
C GLY A 182 6.20 12.85 27.25
N ASN A 183 6.97 11.79 26.99
CA ASN A 183 8.33 11.88 26.47
C ASN A 183 8.31 11.73 24.94
N PHE A 184 8.44 12.85 24.22
CA PHE A 184 8.32 12.86 22.76
C PHE A 184 9.69 12.91 22.08
N ARG A 185 10.07 11.83 21.39
CA ARG A 185 11.29 11.80 20.57
C ARG A 185 11.19 12.71 19.34
N THR A 186 9.98 12.86 18.80
CA THR A 186 9.69 13.63 17.59
C THR A 186 8.31 14.31 17.71
N PRO A 187 8.03 15.39 16.95
CA PRO A 187 6.71 16.03 16.93
C PRO A 187 5.57 15.08 16.53
N PHE A 188 5.93 14.04 15.76
CA PHE A 188 5.05 12.94 15.42
C PHE A 188 4.45 12.25 16.66
N TRP A 189 5.31 11.84 17.60
CA TRP A 189 4.89 11.15 18.81
C TRP A 189 4.10 12.05 19.76
N GLN A 190 4.39 13.35 19.76
CA GLN A 190 3.57 14.34 20.46
C GLN A 190 2.15 14.43 19.87
N THR A 191 2.04 14.45 18.54
CA THR A 191 0.74 14.49 17.85
C THR A 191 -0.09 13.23 18.12
N ILE A 192 0.55 12.05 18.09
CA ILE A 192 -0.09 10.77 18.45
C ILE A 192 -0.60 10.81 19.89
N ASN A 193 0.24 11.22 20.85
CA ASN A 193 -0.16 11.30 22.25
C ASN A 193 -1.34 12.28 22.45
N ASN A 194 -1.25 13.49 21.88
CA ASN A 194 -2.33 14.48 21.95
C ASN A 194 -3.64 13.91 21.42
N THR A 195 -3.60 13.22 20.27
CA THR A 195 -4.78 12.57 19.67
C THR A 195 -5.37 11.49 20.59
N ILE A 196 -4.52 10.62 21.13
CA ILE A 196 -4.93 9.55 22.05
C ILE A 196 -5.61 10.15 23.30
N VAL A 197 -5.04 11.21 23.86
CA VAL A 197 -5.56 11.86 25.08
C VAL A 197 -6.86 12.61 24.78
N GLU A 198 -6.89 13.44 23.74
CA GLU A 198 -8.04 14.28 23.37
C GLU A 198 -9.26 13.43 22.99
N LEU A 199 -9.05 12.40 22.16
CA LEU A 199 -10.11 11.52 21.67
C LEU A 199 -10.36 10.32 22.61
N LYS A 200 -9.62 10.24 23.72
CA LYS A 200 -9.70 9.17 24.73
C LYS A 200 -9.62 7.78 24.09
N LEU A 201 -8.65 7.60 23.20
CA LEU A 201 -8.40 6.33 22.49
C LEU A 201 -7.66 5.36 23.42
N SER A 202 -7.97 4.08 23.32
CA SER A 202 -7.33 3.03 24.11
C SER A 202 -5.92 2.76 23.59
N PRO A 203 -4.84 3.06 24.34
CA PRO A 203 -3.48 2.83 23.87
C PRO A 203 -3.18 1.36 23.57
N SER A 204 -3.85 0.43 24.25
CA SER A 204 -3.73 -1.01 24.01
C SER A 204 -4.01 -1.40 22.56
N LEU A 205 -4.95 -0.74 21.89
CA LEU A 205 -5.31 -1.03 20.50
C LEU A 205 -4.16 -0.74 19.53
N PHE A 206 -3.32 0.26 19.83
CA PHE A 206 -2.13 0.56 19.04
C PHE A 206 -1.04 -0.50 19.27
N TYR A 207 -0.89 -0.98 20.50
CA TYR A 207 0.03 -2.08 20.80
C TYR A 207 -0.40 -3.39 20.15
N ASP A 208 -1.69 -3.67 20.10
CA ASP A 208 -2.25 -4.85 19.43
C ASP A 208 -1.84 -4.86 17.95
N LEU A 209 -1.93 -3.73 17.24
CA LEU A 209 -1.48 -3.63 15.84
C LEU A 209 0.02 -3.93 15.69
N LEU A 210 0.86 -3.49 16.63
CA LEU A 210 2.29 -3.80 16.61
C LEU A 210 2.57 -5.31 16.81
N VAL A 211 1.70 -6.03 17.53
CA VAL A 211 1.79 -7.50 17.64
C VAL A 211 1.57 -8.14 16.27
N ALA A 212 0.55 -7.71 15.53
CA ALA A 212 0.28 -8.21 14.18
C ALA A 212 1.43 -7.94 13.22
N PHE A 213 1.97 -6.71 13.18
CA PHE A 213 3.10 -6.39 12.29
C PHE A 213 4.33 -7.26 12.55
N LYS A 214 4.65 -7.54 13.83
CA LYS A 214 5.73 -8.48 14.16
C LYS A 214 5.41 -9.90 13.71
N GLN A 215 4.15 -10.33 13.86
CA GLN A 215 3.71 -11.63 13.39
C GLN A 215 3.83 -11.75 11.86
N ASP A 216 3.53 -10.71 11.09
CA ASP A 216 3.64 -10.70 9.62
C ASP A 216 5.09 -10.84 9.11
N VAL A 217 6.07 -10.40 9.91
CA VAL A 217 7.50 -10.60 9.61
C VAL A 217 7.88 -12.08 9.74
N LEU A 218 7.42 -12.75 10.80
CA LEU A 218 7.92 -14.06 11.23
C LEU A 218 7.06 -15.24 10.76
N LYS A 219 5.73 -15.10 10.79
CA LYS A 219 4.78 -16.19 10.60
C LYS A 219 4.24 -16.20 9.18
N LYS A 220 4.28 -17.37 8.53
CA LYS A 220 3.87 -17.54 7.12
C LYS A 220 2.80 -18.60 6.91
N ARG A 221 2.59 -19.47 7.91
CA ARG A 221 1.61 -20.56 7.91
C ARG A 221 0.90 -20.57 9.26
N TYR A 222 -0.34 -21.03 9.25
CA TYR A 222 -1.21 -21.05 10.40
C TYR A 222 -1.72 -22.47 10.60
N LYS A 223 -1.49 -23.03 11.78
CA LYS A 223 -1.77 -24.43 12.09
C LYS A 223 -3.25 -24.76 11.93
N ASP A 224 -4.09 -23.91 12.51
CA ASP A 224 -5.53 -24.08 12.58
C ASP A 224 -6.23 -22.71 12.44
N PHE A 225 -7.55 -22.73 12.30
CA PHE A 225 -8.32 -21.49 12.15
C PHE A 225 -8.28 -20.59 13.40
N LEU A 226 -8.02 -21.15 14.59
CA LEU A 226 -7.90 -20.33 15.80
C LEU A 226 -6.69 -19.41 15.72
N GLU A 227 -5.57 -19.86 15.15
CA GLU A 227 -4.42 -18.98 14.92
C GLU A 227 -4.70 -17.85 13.92
N ILE A 228 -5.59 -18.07 12.94
CA ILE A 228 -6.04 -17.02 12.01
C ILE A 228 -6.91 -16.00 12.76
N LEU A 229 -7.81 -16.46 13.64
CA LEU A 229 -8.59 -15.57 14.49
C LEU A 229 -7.73 -14.77 15.46
N ASP A 230 -6.71 -15.40 16.06
CA ASP A 230 -5.78 -14.72 16.96
C ASP A 230 -4.95 -13.67 16.20
N TYR A 231 -4.60 -13.93 14.94
CA TYR A 231 -4.04 -12.88 14.07
C TYR A 231 -5.02 -11.71 13.88
N CYS A 232 -6.29 -11.99 13.50
CA CYS A 232 -7.30 -10.95 13.27
C CYS A 232 -7.59 -10.10 14.52
N LYS A 233 -7.48 -10.71 15.71
CA LYS A 233 -7.59 -10.04 17.00
C LYS A 233 -6.58 -8.91 17.17
N TYR A 234 -5.38 -9.05 16.59
CA TYR A 234 -4.32 -8.05 16.64
C TYR A 234 -4.25 -7.17 15.38
N SER A 235 -4.61 -7.69 14.20
CA SER A 235 -4.43 -6.96 12.93
C SER A 235 -5.64 -6.14 12.49
N ALA A 236 -6.86 -6.65 12.70
CA ALA A 236 -8.09 -6.08 12.13
C ALA A 236 -9.01 -5.50 13.20
N ASN A 237 -9.27 -6.26 14.27
CA ASN A 237 -10.21 -5.89 15.32
C ASN A 237 -9.85 -4.57 16.03
N PRO A 238 -8.56 -4.25 16.30
CA PRO A 238 -8.22 -2.98 16.94
C PRO A 238 -8.60 -1.76 16.09
N VAL A 239 -8.54 -1.87 14.75
CA VAL A 239 -8.92 -0.79 13.84
C VAL A 239 -10.41 -0.46 13.97
N GLY A 240 -11.28 -1.46 13.95
CA GLY A 240 -12.72 -1.25 14.13
C GLY A 240 -13.05 -0.65 15.48
N ARG A 241 -12.39 -1.12 16.55
CA ARG A 241 -12.56 -0.57 17.90
C ARG A 241 -12.10 0.88 17.99
N LEU A 242 -11.00 1.26 17.34
CA LEU A 242 -10.57 2.66 17.24
C LEU A 242 -11.62 3.53 16.52
N ILE A 243 -12.23 3.04 15.44
CA ILE A 243 -13.31 3.75 14.72
C ILE A 243 -14.52 3.97 15.65
N LEU A 244 -14.91 2.97 16.43
CA LEU A 244 -15.96 3.13 17.45
C LEU A 244 -15.56 4.18 18.50
N GLU A 245 -14.33 4.13 18.99
CA GLU A 245 -13.83 5.06 20.00
C GLU A 245 -13.81 6.51 19.50
N LEU A 246 -13.43 6.75 18.24
CA LEU A 246 -13.49 8.05 17.57
C LEU A 246 -14.91 8.63 17.55
N HIS A 247 -15.93 7.77 17.53
CA HIS A 247 -17.34 8.17 17.55
C HIS A 247 -17.98 8.10 18.93
N ASN A 248 -17.17 8.03 19.99
CA ASN A 248 -17.62 7.95 21.38
C ASN A 248 -18.44 6.67 21.71
N ILE A 249 -18.29 5.59 20.95
CA ILE A 249 -18.96 4.30 21.17
C ILE A 249 -18.00 3.35 21.87
N ARG A 250 -18.36 2.86 23.07
CA ARG A 250 -17.44 2.07 23.93
C ARG A 250 -18.06 0.86 24.58
N ASP A 251 -19.33 0.56 24.30
CA ASP A 251 -19.99 -0.60 24.87
C ASP A 251 -19.45 -1.91 24.27
N GLU A 252 -19.41 -2.96 25.09
CA GLU A 252 -18.80 -4.25 24.73
C GLU A 252 -19.52 -4.96 23.58
N GLU A 253 -20.82 -4.74 23.44
CA GLU A 253 -21.60 -5.37 22.37
C GLU A 253 -21.25 -4.76 21.01
N SER A 254 -21.17 -3.42 20.90
CA SER A 254 -20.71 -2.77 19.68
C SER A 254 -19.28 -3.21 19.30
N LYS A 255 -18.39 -3.40 20.29
CA LYS A 255 -17.03 -3.93 20.05
C LYS A 255 -17.07 -5.33 19.45
N LYS A 256 -17.85 -6.26 20.01
CA LYS A 256 -17.96 -7.63 19.49
C LYS A 256 -18.52 -7.69 18.07
N LEU A 257 -19.52 -6.87 17.78
CA LEU A 257 -20.11 -6.78 16.44
C LEU A 257 -19.10 -6.17 15.44
N SER A 258 -18.36 -5.15 15.86
CA SER A 258 -17.25 -4.57 15.08
C SER A 258 -16.14 -5.59 14.82
N ASP A 259 -15.73 -6.36 15.83
CA ASP A 259 -14.73 -7.42 15.68
C ASP A 259 -15.17 -8.47 14.67
N SER A 260 -16.46 -8.83 14.67
CA SER A 260 -17.03 -9.77 13.69
C SER A 260 -16.91 -9.21 12.27
N ILE A 261 -17.26 -7.93 12.05
CA ILE A 261 -17.10 -7.27 10.74
C ILE A 261 -15.62 -7.18 10.33
N CYS A 262 -14.74 -6.75 11.23
CA CYS A 262 -13.31 -6.57 10.93
C CYS A 262 -12.63 -7.90 10.61
N THR A 263 -12.94 -8.94 11.38
CA THR A 263 -12.47 -10.30 11.08
C THR A 263 -13.01 -10.77 9.73
N ALA A 264 -14.30 -10.57 9.42
CA ALA A 264 -14.87 -10.94 8.14
C ALA A 264 -14.19 -10.25 6.95
N LEU A 265 -13.92 -8.95 7.08
CA LEU A 265 -13.19 -8.15 6.08
C LEU A 265 -11.77 -8.68 5.88
N GLN A 266 -11.06 -8.99 6.97
CA GLN A 266 -9.70 -9.52 6.88
C GLN A 266 -9.67 -10.89 6.18
N LEU A 267 -10.62 -11.77 6.50
CA LEU A 267 -10.75 -13.06 5.82
C LEU A 267 -11.09 -12.87 4.33
N ALA A 268 -12.00 -11.95 3.99
CA ALA A 268 -12.31 -11.65 2.60
C ALA A 268 -11.08 -11.15 1.83
N ASN A 269 -10.24 -10.31 2.44
CA ASN A 269 -8.96 -9.88 1.87
C ASN A 269 -8.02 -11.07 1.63
N PHE A 270 -7.83 -11.96 2.61
CA PHE A 270 -7.00 -13.16 2.44
C PHE A 270 -7.46 -14.04 1.28
N TYR A 271 -8.76 -14.21 1.10
CA TYR A 271 -9.30 -15.06 0.03
C TYR A 271 -9.24 -14.37 -1.33
N GLN A 272 -9.42 -13.04 -1.37
CA GLN A 272 -9.25 -12.23 -2.57
C GLN A 272 -7.79 -12.23 -3.04
N ASP A 273 -6.83 -12.13 -2.11
CA ASP A 273 -5.41 -11.93 -2.39
C ASP A 273 -4.58 -13.22 -2.30
N LEU A 274 -5.23 -14.39 -2.18
CA LEU A 274 -4.57 -15.67 -1.94
C LEU A 274 -3.38 -15.96 -2.88
N SER A 275 -3.52 -15.64 -4.17
CA SER A 275 -2.44 -15.83 -5.15
C SER A 275 -1.28 -14.86 -4.95
N LEU A 276 -1.55 -13.61 -4.56
CA LEU A 276 -0.53 -12.59 -4.30
C LEU A 276 0.20 -12.86 -2.98
N ASP A 277 -0.54 -13.26 -1.95
CA ASP A 277 0.03 -13.64 -0.66
C ASP A 277 0.94 -14.86 -0.79
N PHE A 278 0.55 -15.84 -1.60
CA PHE A 278 1.41 -16.99 -1.89
C PHE A 278 2.74 -16.59 -2.55
N LEU A 279 2.73 -15.62 -3.48
CA LEU A 279 3.96 -15.07 -4.08
C LEU A 279 4.86 -14.37 -3.06
N LYS A 280 4.28 -13.82 -1.98
CA LYS A 280 5.01 -13.28 -0.83
C LYS A 280 5.40 -14.36 0.20
N GLY A 281 5.17 -15.63 -0.12
CA GLY A 281 5.46 -16.77 0.72
C GLY A 281 4.48 -16.93 1.90
N ARG A 282 3.28 -16.35 1.85
CA ARG A 282 2.25 -16.44 2.91
C ARG A 282 1.05 -17.27 2.46
N ILE A 283 0.48 -18.05 3.38
CA ILE A 283 -0.79 -18.75 3.17
C ILE A 283 -1.62 -18.58 4.45
N TYR A 284 -2.78 -17.93 4.32
CA TYR A 284 -3.73 -17.68 5.41
C TYR A 284 -4.88 -18.70 5.46
N ILE A 285 -4.78 -19.78 4.68
CA ILE A 285 -5.64 -20.94 4.84
C ILE A 285 -5.03 -21.84 5.93
N PRO A 286 -5.82 -22.34 6.89
CA PRO A 286 -5.32 -23.22 7.93
C PRO A 286 -4.70 -24.51 7.37
N VAL A 287 -3.57 -24.93 7.93
CA VAL A 287 -2.82 -26.12 7.49
C VAL A 287 -3.62 -27.40 7.73
N ASP A 288 -4.25 -27.54 8.90
CA ASP A 288 -5.11 -28.69 9.23
C ASP A 288 -6.29 -28.82 8.25
N GLU A 289 -6.89 -27.70 7.86
CA GLU A 289 -7.97 -27.65 6.88
C GLU A 289 -7.42 -28.00 5.48
N MET A 290 -6.28 -27.45 5.06
CA MET A 290 -5.62 -27.85 3.81
C MET A 290 -5.38 -29.37 3.75
N GLU A 291 -4.83 -29.95 4.81
CA GLU A 291 -4.58 -31.40 4.93
C GLU A 291 -5.89 -32.21 4.84
N SER A 292 -6.95 -31.78 5.52
CA SER A 292 -8.25 -32.48 5.51
C SER A 292 -8.90 -32.53 4.13
N PHE A 293 -8.64 -31.54 3.27
CA PHE A 293 -9.09 -31.49 1.88
C PHE A 293 -8.07 -32.09 0.89
N GLY A 294 -6.92 -32.56 1.37
CA GLY A 294 -5.84 -33.10 0.53
C GLY A 294 -5.19 -32.05 -0.37
N ILE A 295 -5.12 -30.80 0.10
CA ILE A 295 -4.50 -29.67 -0.59
C ILE A 295 -3.11 -29.43 -0.04
N THR A 296 -2.14 -29.27 -0.92
CA THR A 296 -0.73 -29.03 -0.59
C THR A 296 -0.27 -27.68 -1.11
N GLU A 297 0.84 -27.15 -0.61
CA GLU A 297 1.43 -25.91 -1.13
C GLU A 297 1.80 -26.01 -2.63
N ASN A 298 2.16 -27.20 -3.09
CA ASN A 298 2.43 -27.44 -4.51
C ASN A 298 1.18 -27.28 -5.39
N ASP A 299 -0.04 -27.43 -4.85
CA ASP A 299 -1.26 -27.07 -5.58
C ASP A 299 -1.38 -25.54 -5.77
N PHE A 300 -0.89 -24.73 -4.83
CA PHE A 300 -0.82 -23.26 -4.97
C PHE A 300 0.22 -22.87 -6.02
N GLU A 301 1.41 -23.47 -5.97
CA GLU A 301 2.51 -23.23 -6.93
C GLU A 301 2.07 -23.54 -8.36
N LYS A 302 1.40 -24.69 -8.56
CA LYS A 302 0.88 -25.10 -9.87
C LYS A 302 -0.44 -24.43 -10.25
N LYS A 303 -0.98 -23.56 -9.38
CA LYS A 303 -2.30 -22.94 -9.51
C LYS A 303 -3.39 -23.97 -9.85
N LYS A 304 -3.32 -25.14 -9.22
CA LYS A 304 -4.19 -26.27 -9.48
C LYS A 304 -5.51 -26.10 -8.73
N ILE A 305 -6.59 -25.96 -9.50
CA ILE A 305 -7.93 -25.77 -8.97
C ILE A 305 -8.73 -27.05 -9.25
N ASN A 306 -8.86 -27.89 -8.23
CA ASN A 306 -9.68 -29.09 -8.28
C ASN A 306 -10.91 -28.93 -7.38
N SER A 307 -11.82 -29.90 -7.41
CA SER A 307 -13.05 -29.86 -6.60
C SER A 307 -12.77 -29.72 -5.10
N ASN A 308 -11.71 -30.34 -4.58
CA ASN A 308 -11.34 -30.24 -3.17
C ASN A 308 -10.87 -28.83 -2.81
N PHE A 309 -10.10 -28.18 -3.67
CA PHE A 309 -9.66 -26.80 -3.49
C PHE A 309 -10.87 -25.85 -3.46
N SER A 310 -11.79 -26.00 -4.43
CA SER A 310 -13.00 -25.19 -4.45
C SER A 310 -13.88 -25.42 -3.21
N LEU A 311 -13.97 -26.65 -2.70
CA LEU A 311 -14.68 -26.95 -1.45
C LEU A 311 -14.00 -26.33 -0.21
N LEU A 312 -12.66 -26.37 -0.15
CA LEU A 312 -11.89 -25.74 0.92
C LEU A 312 -12.13 -24.22 0.95
N ILE A 313 -11.98 -23.54 -0.19
CA ILE A 313 -12.23 -22.09 -0.29
C ILE A 313 -13.70 -21.76 -0.05
N LYS A 314 -14.63 -22.63 -0.48
CA LYS A 314 -16.06 -22.47 -0.16
C LYS A 314 -16.33 -22.47 1.34
N GLN A 315 -15.72 -23.39 2.09
CA GLN A 315 -15.84 -23.42 3.55
C GLN A 315 -15.32 -22.12 4.18
N GLN A 316 -14.20 -21.61 3.69
CA GLN A 316 -13.61 -20.35 4.14
C GLN A 316 -14.52 -19.14 3.86
N VAL A 317 -15.02 -19.02 2.63
CA VAL A 317 -15.93 -17.95 2.21
C VAL A 317 -17.20 -17.96 3.04
N GLN A 318 -17.79 -19.14 3.27
CA GLN A 318 -19.00 -19.25 4.09
C GLN A 318 -18.76 -18.79 5.53
N ARG A 319 -17.57 -19.07 6.09
CA ARG A 319 -17.19 -18.62 7.42
C ARG A 319 -17.12 -17.09 7.52
N ALA A 320 -16.53 -16.43 6.54
CA ALA A 320 -16.49 -14.96 6.48
C ALA A 320 -17.90 -14.36 6.32
N LYS A 321 -18.78 -14.98 5.53
CA LYS A 321 -20.18 -14.54 5.38
C LYS A 321 -20.96 -14.61 6.70
N VAL A 322 -20.78 -15.66 7.50
CA VAL A 322 -21.41 -15.77 8.83
C VAL A 322 -20.93 -14.65 9.76
N LEU A 323 -19.64 -14.30 9.71
CA LEU A 323 -19.10 -13.20 10.51
C LEU A 323 -19.67 -11.84 10.11
N PHE A 324 -19.85 -11.57 8.82
CA PHE A 324 -20.57 -10.38 8.34
C PHE A 324 -22.01 -10.33 8.87
N GLN A 325 -22.73 -11.45 8.79
CA GLN A 325 -24.10 -11.56 9.30
C GLN A 325 -24.17 -11.29 10.81
N ASN A 326 -23.25 -11.85 11.58
CA ASN A 326 -23.20 -11.68 13.03
C ASN A 326 -22.94 -10.22 13.43
N GLY A 327 -22.02 -9.53 12.75
CA GLY A 327 -21.67 -8.15 13.08
C GLY A 327 -22.66 -7.12 12.55
N TYR A 328 -23.61 -7.54 11.72
CA TYR A 328 -24.48 -6.65 10.96
C TYR A 328 -25.36 -5.72 11.80
N SER A 329 -25.82 -6.21 12.95
CA SER A 329 -26.63 -5.44 13.90
C SER A 329 -25.88 -4.25 14.50
N LEU A 330 -24.56 -4.13 14.26
CA LEU A 330 -23.82 -2.92 14.60
C LEU A 330 -24.41 -1.69 13.92
N ILE A 331 -24.90 -1.81 12.67
CA ILE A 331 -25.42 -0.67 11.88
C ILE A 331 -26.49 0.12 12.65
N ASP A 332 -27.36 -0.58 13.39
CA ASP A 332 -28.45 0.03 14.16
C ASP A 332 -27.97 0.75 15.44
N ARG A 333 -26.70 0.58 15.81
CA ARG A 333 -26.05 1.15 17.00
C ARG A 333 -25.14 2.33 16.66
N LEU A 334 -24.94 2.63 15.37
CA LEU A 334 -24.03 3.66 14.91
C LEU A 334 -24.76 4.97 14.58
N PRO A 335 -24.11 6.14 14.73
CA PRO A 335 -24.59 7.40 14.17
C PRO A 335 -24.86 7.26 12.67
N PHE A 336 -25.89 7.93 12.17
CA PHE A 336 -26.40 7.73 10.80
C PHE A 336 -25.31 7.74 9.70
N LYS A 337 -24.38 8.70 9.75
CA LYS A 337 -23.29 8.79 8.77
C LYS A 337 -22.38 7.56 8.83
N LEU A 338 -21.90 7.22 10.03
CA LEU A 338 -21.06 6.04 10.25
C LEU A 338 -21.79 4.73 9.90
N ALA A 339 -23.09 4.63 10.21
CA ALA A 339 -23.93 3.50 9.87
C ALA A 339 -23.99 3.24 8.36
N ILE A 340 -24.16 4.30 7.56
CA ILE A 340 -24.12 4.21 6.09
C ILE A 340 -22.76 3.68 5.65
N GLU A 341 -21.69 4.22 6.19
CA GLU A 341 -20.37 3.88 5.70
C GLU A 341 -19.94 2.46 6.06
N ILE A 342 -20.18 2.03 7.31
CA ILE A 342 -19.94 0.65 7.72
C ILE A 342 -20.81 -0.33 6.92
N LYS A 343 -22.06 0.04 6.61
CA LYS A 343 -22.92 -0.73 5.71
C LYS A 343 -22.29 -0.90 4.33
N TRP A 344 -21.71 0.16 3.75
CA TRP A 344 -21.01 0.07 2.46
C TRP A 344 -19.77 -0.81 2.53
N THR A 345 -19.00 -0.71 3.61
CA THR A 345 -17.83 -1.58 3.84
C THR A 345 -18.23 -3.05 3.89
N ILE A 346 -19.28 -3.39 4.64
CA ILE A 346 -19.84 -4.76 4.70
C ILE A 346 -20.27 -5.22 3.31
N LEU A 347 -21.09 -4.43 2.62
CA LEU A 347 -21.59 -4.77 1.29
C LEU A 347 -20.45 -4.97 0.27
N GLY A 348 -19.38 -4.19 0.35
CA GLY A 348 -18.19 -4.34 -0.48
C GLY A 348 -17.46 -5.66 -0.23
N GLY A 349 -17.22 -6.00 1.03
CA GLY A 349 -16.62 -7.28 1.43
C GLY A 349 -17.47 -8.47 1.02
N GLU A 350 -18.78 -8.41 1.23
CA GLU A 350 -19.72 -9.45 0.79
C GLU A 350 -19.74 -9.63 -0.74
N GLU A 351 -19.63 -8.54 -1.52
CA GLU A 351 -19.60 -8.66 -2.98
C GLU A 351 -18.27 -9.26 -3.48
N ILE A 352 -17.16 -9.02 -2.81
CA ILE A 352 -15.90 -9.75 -3.07
C ILE A 352 -16.11 -11.25 -2.84
N LEU A 353 -16.69 -11.64 -1.71
CA LEU A 353 -17.01 -13.05 -1.42
C LEU A 353 -17.96 -13.65 -2.46
N ASN A 354 -19.01 -12.91 -2.88
CA ASN A 354 -19.93 -13.36 -3.91
C ASN A 354 -19.25 -13.51 -5.29
N LYS A 355 -18.25 -12.68 -5.61
CA LYS A 355 -17.46 -12.83 -6.83
C LYS A 355 -16.57 -14.06 -6.79
N ILE A 356 -16.00 -14.39 -5.63
CA ILE A 356 -15.26 -15.64 -5.44
C ILE A 356 -16.18 -16.84 -5.74
N GLU A 357 -17.40 -16.83 -5.20
CA GLU A 357 -18.39 -17.89 -5.44
C GLU A 357 -18.81 -17.99 -6.91
N LYS A 358 -19.09 -16.86 -7.56
CA LYS A 358 -19.49 -16.80 -8.99
C LYS A 358 -18.40 -17.31 -9.94
N ASN A 359 -17.15 -17.33 -9.49
CA ASN A 359 -16.00 -17.81 -10.24
C ASN A 359 -15.55 -19.21 -9.81
N ASP A 360 -16.48 -20.02 -9.27
CA ASP A 360 -16.24 -21.38 -8.80
C ASP A 360 -15.05 -21.49 -7.81
N TYR A 361 -14.87 -20.45 -6.99
CA TYR A 361 -13.82 -20.31 -5.99
C TYR A 361 -12.39 -20.28 -6.57
N ASN A 362 -12.26 -19.98 -7.87
CA ASN A 362 -10.97 -19.78 -8.50
C ASN A 362 -10.35 -18.44 -8.07
N VAL A 363 -9.52 -18.48 -7.02
CA VAL A 363 -8.78 -17.34 -6.47
C VAL A 363 -7.27 -17.42 -6.71
N LEU A 364 -6.76 -18.57 -7.21
CA LEU A 364 -5.34 -18.76 -7.54
C LEU A 364 -4.96 -18.16 -8.90
N THR A 365 -5.91 -18.09 -9.85
CA THR A 365 -5.66 -17.54 -11.19
C THR A 365 -6.40 -16.25 -11.45
N LEU A 366 -7.50 -16.00 -10.73
CA LEU A 366 -8.37 -14.85 -10.92
C LEU A 366 -8.56 -14.14 -9.59
N ARG A 367 -8.04 -12.92 -9.50
CA ARG A 367 -8.27 -12.03 -8.36
C ARG A 367 -9.62 -11.31 -8.54
N PRO A 368 -10.60 -11.49 -7.65
CA PRO A 368 -11.85 -10.75 -7.75
C PRO A 368 -11.60 -9.27 -7.46
N VAL A 369 -12.18 -8.37 -8.26
CA VAL A 369 -12.07 -6.92 -8.07
C VAL A 369 -13.46 -6.30 -8.23
N LEU A 370 -13.79 -5.30 -7.43
CA LEU A 370 -15.01 -4.52 -7.59
C LEU A 370 -14.90 -3.60 -8.80
N THR A 371 -15.91 -3.63 -9.66
CA THR A 371 -16.03 -2.80 -10.86
C THR A 371 -17.02 -1.67 -10.61
N LYS A 372 -17.05 -0.67 -11.51
CA LYS A 372 -18.06 0.41 -11.46
C LYS A 372 -19.51 -0.10 -11.43
N LYS A 373 -19.78 -1.23 -12.10
CA LYS A 373 -21.11 -1.87 -12.09
C LYS A 373 -21.46 -2.43 -10.71
N ASP A 374 -20.47 -3.01 -10.03
CA ASP A 374 -20.66 -3.51 -8.67
C ASP A 374 -20.98 -2.35 -7.72
N PHE A 375 -20.22 -1.26 -7.77
CA PHE A 375 -20.51 -0.05 -6.97
C PHE A 375 -21.93 0.50 -7.20
N ALA A 376 -22.42 0.51 -8.45
CA ALA A 376 -23.81 0.89 -8.74
C ALA A 376 -24.82 -0.11 -8.12
N GLY A 377 -24.54 -1.41 -8.16
CA GLY A 377 -25.35 -2.43 -7.49
C GLY A 377 -25.35 -2.29 -5.96
N LEU A 378 -24.20 -2.00 -5.36
CA LEU A 378 -24.05 -1.75 -3.93
C LEU A 378 -24.80 -0.49 -3.51
N PHE A 379 -24.75 0.56 -4.33
CA PHE A 379 -25.55 1.78 -4.13
C PHE A 379 -27.03 1.43 -4.00
N ILE A 380 -27.59 0.66 -4.94
CA ILE A 380 -29.00 0.23 -4.90
C ILE A 380 -29.29 -0.63 -3.66
N LYS A 381 -28.42 -1.60 -3.34
CA LYS A 381 -28.54 -2.44 -2.13
C LYS A 381 -28.49 -1.59 -0.84
N SER A 382 -27.77 -0.48 -0.86
CA SER A 382 -27.63 0.41 0.32
C SER A 382 -28.94 1.10 0.71
N PHE A 383 -29.88 1.30 -0.22
CA PHE A 383 -31.22 1.86 0.06
C PHE A 383 -32.24 0.82 0.48
N LYS A 384 -32.01 -0.46 0.21
CA LYS A 384 -32.87 -1.51 0.75
C LYS A 384 -32.68 -1.55 2.27
N LYS A 385 -33.80 -1.52 3.00
CA LYS A 385 -33.81 -2.03 4.38
C LYS A 385 -33.27 -3.44 4.28
N LEU A 386 -32.21 -3.68 5.02
CA LEU A 386 -31.52 -4.94 4.97
C LEU A 386 -32.44 -5.94 5.64
N ASN A 387 -32.87 -6.95 4.89
CA ASN A 387 -33.82 -7.93 5.40
C ASN A 387 -33.12 -8.77 6.47
N GLY A 388 -33.48 -8.49 7.72
CA GLY A 388 -33.10 -9.20 8.94
C GLY A 388 -34.15 -8.94 10.00
N ARG A 389 -35.39 -9.35 9.71
CA ARG A 389 -36.40 -9.74 10.70
C ARG A 389 -36.64 -11.22 10.53
#